data_AF-A0A445MZ67-F1
#
_entry.id   AF-A0A445MZ67-F1
#
_cell.length_a   1.000
_cell.length_b   1.000
_cell.length_c   1.000
_cell.angle_alpha   90.00
_cell.angle_beta   90.00
_cell.angle_gamma   90.00
#
_symmetry.space_group_name_H-M   'P 1'
#
loop_
_entity.id
_entity.type
_entity.pdbx_description
1 polymer ?
#
loop_
_entity_poly.entity_id
_entity_poly.type
_entity_poly.pdbx_seq_one_letter_code
_entity_poly.pdbx_strand_id
1 'polypeptide(L)'
;MLMYLEACIEEAGDDAAFIAKALGNIARARGMSQLAKDTGLGRESLYKALSGEGNPSFATILKVTHALGFKLHVQGQRKDMYKITKISRQITSSDRRR
;
A
#
# COMPACT_ATOMS: atom_id res chain seq x y z
N MET A 1 -8.06 -11.24 -4.26
CA MET A 1 -7.00 -10.87 -3.28
C MET A 1 -6.31 -9.57 -3.65
N LEU A 2 -5.90 -9.36 -4.92
CA LEU A 2 -5.30 -8.08 -5.36
C LEU A 2 -6.20 -6.87 -5.09
N MET A 3 -7.43 -6.87 -5.62
CA MET A 3 -8.42 -5.79 -5.40
C MET A 3 -8.67 -5.50 -3.92
N TYR A 4 -8.61 -6.53 -3.07
CA TYR A 4 -8.76 -6.37 -1.62
C TYR A 4 -7.57 -5.65 -1.01
N LEU A 5 -6.34 -6.04 -1.38
CA LEU A 5 -5.13 -5.37 -0.90
C LEU A 5 -5.04 -3.92 -1.40
N GLU A 6 -5.42 -3.68 -2.65
CA GLU A 6 -5.47 -2.33 -3.24
C GLU A 6 -6.44 -1.43 -2.47
N ALA A 7 -7.68 -1.86 -2.27
CA ALA A 7 -8.64 -1.12 -1.45
C ALA A 7 -8.12 -0.87 -0.03
N CYS A 8 -7.47 -1.87 0.59
CA CYS A 8 -6.88 -1.67 1.92
C CYS A 8 -5.74 -0.64 1.91
N ILE A 9 -4.89 -0.60 0.88
CA ILE A 9 -3.80 0.38 0.77
C ILE A 9 -4.35 1.79 0.53
N GLU A 10 -5.43 1.94 -0.25
CA GLU A 10 -6.09 3.23 -0.48
C GLU A 10 -6.70 3.79 0.81
N GLU A 11 -7.37 2.95 1.61
CA GLU A 11 -8.00 3.34 2.87
C GLU A 11 -7.00 3.53 4.03
N ALA A 12 -5.84 2.87 3.99
CA ALA A 12 -4.87 2.88 5.10
C ALA A 12 -4.26 4.27 5.36
N GLY A 13 -4.12 5.11 4.33
CA GLY A 13 -3.29 6.31 4.42
C GLY A 13 -1.86 5.97 4.86
N ASP A 14 -1.45 6.45 6.03
CA ASP A 14 -0.13 6.19 6.63
C ASP A 14 -0.15 5.04 7.68
N ASP A 15 -1.25 4.30 7.82
CA ASP A 15 -1.39 3.20 8.78
C ASP A 15 -0.76 1.89 8.26
N ALA A 16 0.52 1.69 8.60
CA ALA A 16 1.25 0.48 8.27
C ALA A 16 0.68 -0.78 8.95
N ALA A 17 0.08 -0.66 10.13
CA ALA A 17 -0.50 -1.78 10.86
C ALA A 17 -1.75 -2.32 10.15
N PHE A 18 -2.55 -1.43 9.58
CA PHE A 18 -3.70 -1.81 8.74
C PHE A 18 -3.26 -2.61 7.51
N ILE A 19 -2.23 -2.15 6.79
CA ILE A 19 -1.67 -2.86 5.63
C ILE A 19 -1.11 -4.23 6.03
N ALA A 20 -0.38 -4.29 7.15
CA ALA A 20 0.15 -5.56 7.69
C ALA A 20 -0.96 -6.57 8.01
N LYS A 21 -2.07 -6.09 8.59
CA LYS A 21 -3.25 -6.92 8.87
C LYS A 21 -3.91 -7.43 7.59
N ALA A 22 -4.06 -6.59 6.57
CA ALA A 22 -4.61 -6.99 5.27
C ALA A 22 -3.77 -8.09 4.61
N LEU A 23 -2.44 -7.93 4.61
CA LEU A 23 -1.51 -8.99 4.16
C LEU A 23 -1.66 -10.26 4.99
N GLY A 24 -1.84 -10.14 6.31
CA GLY A 24 -2.11 -11.25 7.20
C GLY A 24 -3.39 -12.01 6.87
N ASN A 25 -4.45 -11.32 6.45
CA ASN A 25 -5.70 -11.96 6.03
C ASN A 25 -5.49 -12.78 4.76
N ILE A 26 -4.81 -12.22 3.77
CA ILE A 26 -4.48 -12.92 2.52
C ILE A 26 -3.57 -14.12 2.79
N ALA A 27 -2.54 -13.92 3.62
CA ALA A 27 -1.61 -14.98 4.01
C ALA A 27 -2.30 -16.16 4.71
N ARG A 28 -3.29 -15.90 5.57
CA ARG A 28 -4.08 -16.94 6.24
C ARG A 28 -4.94 -17.70 5.23
N ALA A 29 -5.58 -16.99 4.30
CA ALA A 29 -6.39 -17.61 3.25
C ALA A 29 -5.56 -18.48 2.29
N ARG A 30 -4.30 -18.11 2.00
CA ARG A 30 -3.40 -18.90 1.16
C ARG A 30 -2.75 -20.08 1.90
N GLY A 31 -2.58 -19.96 3.22
CA GLY A 31 -1.98 -20.98 4.07
C GLY A 31 -0.61 -20.58 4.60
N MET A 32 -0.51 -20.46 5.92
CA MET A 32 0.71 -19.98 6.60
C MET A 32 1.88 -20.94 6.52
N SER A 33 1.64 -22.25 6.49
CA SER A 33 2.71 -23.24 6.38
C SER A 33 3.44 -23.17 5.04
N GLN A 34 2.72 -22.92 3.96
CA GLN A 34 3.34 -22.75 2.64
C GLN A 34 4.06 -21.40 2.57
N LEU A 35 3.42 -20.33 3.05
CA LEU A 35 4.03 -19.00 3.05
C LEU A 35 5.34 -18.95 3.86
N ALA A 36 5.42 -19.64 5.00
CA ALA A 36 6.64 -19.77 5.78
C ALA A 36 7.79 -20.39 4.97
N LYS A 37 7.50 -21.43 4.18
CA LYS A 37 8.47 -22.07 3.28
C LYS A 37 8.89 -21.12 2.16
N ASP A 38 7.94 -20.48 1.51
CA ASP A 38 8.18 -19.58 0.36
C ASP A 38 8.98 -18.33 0.76
N THR A 39 8.78 -17.83 2.00
CA THR A 39 9.44 -16.61 2.51
C THR A 39 10.74 -16.89 3.27
N GLY A 40 10.96 -18.15 3.69
CA GLY A 40 12.02 -18.52 4.63
C GLY A 40 11.84 -17.94 6.04
N LEU A 41 10.61 -17.53 6.40
CA LEU A 41 10.27 -16.96 7.70
C LEU A 41 9.54 -17.99 8.56
N GLY A 42 9.74 -17.93 9.88
CA GLY A 42 9.00 -18.78 10.82
C GLY A 42 7.51 -18.43 10.85
N ARG A 43 6.63 -19.44 11.01
CA ARG A 43 5.17 -19.24 11.12
C ARG A 43 4.80 -18.27 12.24
N GLU A 44 5.42 -18.41 13.42
CA GLU A 44 5.19 -17.52 14.56
C GLU A 44 5.57 -16.07 14.24
N SER A 45 6.72 -15.88 13.58
CA SER A 45 7.15 -14.56 13.11
C SER A 45 6.15 -13.96 12.12
N LEU A 46 5.64 -14.76 11.18
CA LEU A 46 4.61 -14.33 10.23
C LEU A 46 3.30 -13.95 10.94
N TYR A 47 2.84 -14.75 11.91
CA TYR A 47 1.63 -14.43 12.69
C TYR A 47 1.78 -13.13 13.46
N LYS A 48 2.92 -12.91 14.12
CA LYS A 48 3.21 -11.70 14.87
C LYS A 48 3.36 -10.48 13.95
N ALA A 49 4.11 -10.63 12.86
CA ALA A 49 4.39 -9.55 11.92
C ALA A 49 3.13 -9.10 11.16
N LEU A 50 2.19 -10.00 10.88
CA LEU A 50 0.98 -9.75 10.09
C LEU A 50 -0.31 -9.77 10.94
N SER A 51 -0.21 -9.52 12.24
CA SER A 51 -1.37 -9.48 13.15
C SER A 51 -2.14 -8.17 13.08
N GLY A 52 -1.50 -7.08 12.63
CA GLY A 52 -1.99 -5.71 12.79
C GLY A 52 -1.55 -5.03 14.10
N GLU A 53 -0.89 -5.76 15.00
CA GLU A 53 -0.22 -5.20 16.18
C GLU A 53 1.31 -5.32 16.09
N GLY A 54 1.79 -6.08 15.10
CA GLY A 54 3.21 -6.21 14.80
C GLY A 54 3.78 -4.98 14.07
N ASN A 55 5.11 -4.91 14.04
CA ASN A 55 5.86 -3.96 13.23
C ASN A 55 6.73 -4.73 12.23
N PRO A 56 6.16 -5.23 11.12
CA PRO A 56 6.95 -5.93 10.11
C PRO A 56 7.97 -4.97 9.50
N SER A 57 9.22 -5.40 9.40
CA SER A 57 10.20 -4.65 8.62
C SER A 57 9.76 -4.60 7.14
N PHE A 58 10.19 -3.57 6.42
CA PHE A 58 9.90 -3.47 4.99
C PHE A 58 10.41 -4.69 4.20
N ALA A 59 11.55 -5.27 4.61
CA ALA A 59 12.06 -6.51 4.04
C ALA A 59 11.09 -7.69 4.22
N THR A 60 10.42 -7.80 5.38
CA THR A 60 9.37 -8.80 5.62
C THR A 60 8.18 -8.57 4.70
N ILE A 61 7.73 -7.32 4.54
CA ILE A 61 6.63 -6.97 3.62
C ILE A 61 6.97 -7.37 2.18
N LEU A 62 8.18 -7.07 1.70
CA LEU A 62 8.61 -7.44 0.35
C LEU A 62 8.65 -8.96 0.14
N LYS A 63 9.19 -9.71 1.12
CA LYS A 63 9.20 -11.18 1.06
C LYS A 63 7.79 -11.75 1.00
N VAL A 64 6.89 -11.27 1.87
CA VAL A 64 5.50 -11.74 1.95
C VAL A 64 4.75 -11.41 0.67
N THR A 65 4.81 -10.17 0.19
CA THR A 65 4.14 -9.75 -1.05
C THR A 65 4.62 -10.55 -2.25
N HIS A 66 5.94 -10.73 -2.41
CA HIS A 66 6.51 -11.55 -3.47
C HIS A 66 6.06 -13.02 -3.37
N ALA A 67 6.13 -13.61 -2.17
CA ALA A 67 5.69 -14.99 -1.97
C ALA A 67 4.22 -15.16 -2.34
N LEU A 68 3.35 -14.20 -1.97
CA LEU A 68 1.93 -14.16 -2.33
C LEU A 68 1.66 -13.92 -3.83
N GLY A 69 2.69 -13.65 -4.64
CA GLY A 69 2.56 -13.40 -6.07
C GLY A 69 2.23 -11.95 -6.43
N PHE A 70 2.41 -11.01 -5.49
CA PHE A 70 2.21 -9.59 -5.74
C PHE A 70 3.51 -8.90 -6.13
N LYS A 71 3.38 -7.85 -6.95
CA LYS A 71 4.47 -6.94 -7.32
C LYS A 71 4.15 -5.56 -6.78
N LEU A 72 5.06 -5.00 -5.98
CA LEU A 72 4.91 -3.66 -5.45
C LEU A 72 5.25 -2.63 -6.54
N HIS A 73 4.37 -1.65 -6.72
CA HIS A 73 4.52 -0.58 -7.72
C HIS A 73 4.45 0.78 -7.05
N VAL A 74 5.29 1.71 -7.48
CA VAL A 74 5.30 3.09 -6.99
C VAL A 74 4.61 3.96 -8.02
N GLN A 75 3.59 4.70 -7.58
CA GLN A 75 2.89 5.68 -8.41
C GLN A 75 3.14 7.10 -7.87
N GLY A 76 3.49 8.01 -8.78
CA GLY A 76 3.65 9.43 -8.43
C GLY A 76 2.29 10.07 -8.18
N GLN A 77 2.08 10.60 -6.98
CA GLN A 77 0.94 11.46 -6.69
C GLN A 77 1.20 12.84 -7.33
N ARG A 78 0.55 13.17 -8.45
CA ARG A 78 0.60 14.54 -9.01
C ARG A 78 -0.03 15.51 -8.03
N LYS A 79 0.77 16.19 -7.21
CA LYS A 79 0.32 17.16 -6.20
C LYS A 79 0.11 18.58 -6.75
N ASP A 80 0.24 18.78 -8.06
CA ASP A 80 0.53 20.08 -8.68
C ASP A 80 -0.56 20.60 -9.65
N MET A 81 -1.72 19.95 -9.76
CA MET A 81 -2.81 20.42 -10.63
C MET A 81 -3.66 21.58 -10.05
N TYR A 82 -3.49 21.96 -8.77
CA TYR A 82 -4.31 23.01 -8.14
C TYR A 82 -3.76 24.45 -8.29
N LYS A 83 -2.48 24.62 -8.63
CA LYS A 83 -1.86 25.95 -8.79
C LYS A 83 -1.99 26.51 -10.21
N ILE A 84 -1.80 25.67 -11.23
CA ILE A 84 -1.81 26.11 -12.63
C ILE A 84 -3.22 26.60 -13.05
N THR A 85 -4.28 25.93 -12.59
CA THR A 85 -5.67 26.30 -12.93
C THR A 85 -6.13 27.65 -12.35
N LYS A 86 -5.62 28.06 -11.17
CA LYS A 86 -5.94 29.38 -10.59
C LYS A 86 -5.24 30.53 -11.34
N ILE A 87 -4.03 30.31 -11.83
CA ILE A 87 -3.26 31.31 -12.59
C ILE A 87 -3.94 31.58 -13.95
N SER A 88 -4.37 30.54 -14.66
CA SER A 88 -5.08 30.70 -15.94
C SER A 88 -6.40 31.48 -15.82
N ARG A 89 -7.09 31.37 -14.67
CA ARG A 89 -8.36 32.08 -14.40
C ARG A 89 -8.16 33.57 -14.09
N GLN A 90 -7.05 33.96 -13.46
CA GLN A 90 -6.74 35.37 -13.18
C GLN A 90 -6.22 36.11 -14.41
N ILE A 91 -5.54 35.41 -15.32
CA ILE A 91 -5.05 36.00 -16.57
C ILE A 91 -6.20 36.24 -17.55
N THR A 92 -7.17 35.32 -17.66
CA THR A 92 -8.34 35.50 -18.55
C THR A 92 -9.37 36.55 -18.07
N SER A 93 -9.38 36.92 -16.78
CA SER A 93 -10.23 38.00 -16.27
C SER A 93 -9.60 39.40 -16.37
N SER A 94 -8.27 39.46 -16.51
CA SER A 94 -7.53 40.73 -16.60
C SER A 94 -7.45 41.26 -18.04
N ASP A 95 -7.64 40.38 -19.03
CA ASP A 95 -7.59 40.70 -20.47
C ASP A 95 -8.96 41.09 -21.08
N ARG A 96 -10.04 41.07 -20.27
CA ARG A 96 -11.39 41.56 -20.67
C ARG A 96 -11.70 42.99 -20.21
N ARG A 97 -10.74 43.68 -19.57
CA ARG A 97 -10.85 45.09 -19.17
C ARG A 97 -9.75 45.96 -19.79
N ARG A 98 -9.35 45.64 -21.02
CA ARG A 98 -8.65 46.55 -21.93
C ARG A 98 -9.42 46.61 -23.24
#